data_AF-A0A0W0Z4Y3-F1
#
_entry.id   AF-A0A0W0Z4Y3-F1
#
_cell.length_a   1.000
_cell.length_b   1.000
_cell.length_c   1.000
_cell.angle_alpha   90.00
_cell.angle_beta   90.00
_cell.angle_gamma   90.00
#
_symmetry.space_group_name_H-M   'P 1'
#
loop_
_entity.id
_entity.type
_entity.pdbx_description
1 polymer ?
#
loop_
_entity_poly.entity_id
_entity_poly.type
_entity_poly.pdbx_seq_one_letter_code
_entity_poly.pdbx_strand_id
1 'polypeptide(L)'
;MPITLDPEVLKVAEYVYENLLSQPYTEVGPEWEFNYKNPTATRALGDGHNLQRSIQVEGKTLNRPIHGLAHTMRTLMYSQLMYESTLRQLEPHICHDGRTIADLTPLDLKKLNIAQLFFVAGRASEASYGDAYHRYHRYGAKHFESYARHHLPHLFSEQEIELYARCIEDREGDYFDSTAEGYLIHLSHMIDLMRCKSPVEVFIGHSQGSRGIVPTLIDLFGHDDGLAILHYARGLFAATGEGVPYIDSAEWPHLGIENQRVERAQRLIGFLQVDGQEADAKKTGQAGFSVEGCYEALKTVDTPSWYHQKAIKDKKVQESFDIKETKDEVIIHFPPQQETSVEKVQEVTVTREKSSKENDGCLSRFLKQLFWNDPTIKTDLEKQVVPDYTNIL
;
A
#
# COMPACT_ATOMS: atom_id res chain seq x y z
N MET A 1 19.75 -16.52 -0.49
CA MET A 1 18.85 -17.53 0.11
C MET A 1 17.44 -17.04 -0.11
N PRO A 2 16.50 -17.83 -0.65
CA PRO A 2 15.15 -17.32 -0.88
C PRO A 2 14.52 -16.88 0.46
N ILE A 3 13.73 -15.82 0.43
CA ILE A 3 12.83 -15.48 1.53
C ILE A 3 11.86 -16.65 1.69
N THR A 4 11.73 -17.16 2.91
CA THR A 4 10.76 -18.21 3.24
C THR A 4 9.61 -17.62 4.05
N LEU A 5 8.38 -18.02 3.72
CA LEU A 5 7.19 -17.68 4.49
C LEU A 5 6.86 -18.84 5.44
N ASP A 6 6.49 -18.48 6.67
CA ASP A 6 6.11 -19.45 7.70
C ASP A 6 4.87 -20.26 7.25
N PRO A 7 4.81 -21.58 7.50
CA PRO A 7 3.69 -22.41 7.06
C PRO A 7 2.32 -21.92 7.56
N GLU A 8 2.25 -21.33 8.76
CA GLU A 8 1.01 -20.76 9.27
C GLU A 8 0.59 -19.50 8.48
N VAL A 9 1.55 -18.69 8.02
CA VAL A 9 1.27 -17.54 7.13
C VAL A 9 0.68 -18.03 5.80
N LEU A 10 1.25 -19.10 5.23
CA LEU A 10 0.74 -19.70 3.99
C LEU A 10 -0.68 -20.27 4.17
N LYS A 11 -0.98 -20.88 5.31
CA LYS A 11 -2.32 -21.36 5.64
C LYS A 11 -3.34 -20.21 5.74
N VAL A 12 -2.96 -19.08 6.32
CA VAL A 12 -3.81 -17.88 6.30
C VAL A 12 -3.96 -17.32 4.88
N ALA A 13 -2.91 -17.37 4.06
CA ALA A 13 -2.97 -16.94 2.67
C ALA A 13 -3.97 -17.78 1.86
N GLU A 14 -4.07 -19.09 2.12
CA GLU A 14 -5.07 -19.97 1.51
C GLU A 14 -6.48 -19.53 1.88
N TYR A 15 -6.75 -19.33 3.17
CA TYR A 15 -8.03 -18.80 3.64
C TYR A 15 -8.40 -17.47 2.96
N VAL A 16 -7.48 -16.52 2.94
CA VAL A 16 -7.72 -15.19 2.35
C VAL A 16 -7.94 -15.28 0.84
N TYR A 17 -7.21 -16.16 0.16
CA TYR A 17 -7.41 -16.40 -1.27
C TYR A 17 -8.79 -16.96 -1.56
N GLU A 18 -9.18 -18.05 -0.90
CA GLU A 18 -10.45 -18.73 -1.12
C GLU A 18 -11.66 -17.84 -0.80
N ASN A 19 -11.58 -17.06 0.28
CA ASN A 19 -12.72 -16.31 0.78
C ASN A 19 -12.79 -14.86 0.28
N LEU A 20 -11.67 -14.25 -0.16
CA LEU A 20 -11.61 -12.82 -0.48
C LEU A 20 -10.92 -12.52 -1.81
N LEU A 21 -9.66 -12.90 -2.01
CA LEU A 21 -8.87 -12.45 -3.16
C LEU A 21 -9.24 -13.14 -4.48
N SER A 22 -9.78 -14.36 -4.43
CA SER A 22 -10.28 -15.07 -5.62
C SER A 22 -11.67 -14.60 -6.06
N GLN A 23 -12.39 -13.92 -5.16
CA GLN A 23 -13.79 -13.53 -5.38
C GLN A 23 -13.89 -12.38 -6.39
N PRO A 24 -14.95 -12.33 -7.22
CA PRO A 24 -15.22 -11.19 -8.08
C PRO A 24 -15.45 -9.91 -7.27
N TYR A 25 -15.07 -8.77 -7.85
CA TYR A 25 -15.49 -7.47 -7.34
C TYR A 25 -17.02 -7.31 -7.37
N THR A 26 -17.58 -6.66 -6.34
CA THR A 26 -19.04 -6.53 -6.14
C THR A 26 -19.56 -5.12 -6.42
N GLU A 27 -18.73 -4.08 -6.28
CA GLU A 27 -19.09 -2.70 -6.61
C GLU A 27 -18.74 -2.37 -8.06
N VAL A 28 -19.39 -3.11 -8.98
CA VAL A 28 -19.13 -3.09 -10.44
C VAL A 28 -20.44 -3.10 -11.23
N GLY A 29 -20.35 -2.86 -12.54
CA GLY A 29 -21.48 -2.81 -13.46
C GLY A 29 -22.02 -1.39 -13.66
N PRO A 30 -23.16 -1.26 -14.35
CA PRO A 30 -23.72 0.04 -14.74
C PRO A 30 -24.05 0.95 -13.54
N GLU A 31 -24.45 0.36 -12.42
CA GLU A 31 -24.76 1.08 -11.16
C GLU A 31 -23.54 1.76 -10.52
N TRP A 32 -22.34 1.46 -11.02
CA TRP A 32 -21.06 1.97 -10.53
C TRP A 32 -20.23 2.64 -11.65
N GLU A 33 -20.82 2.92 -12.81
CA GLU A 33 -20.17 3.78 -13.80
C GLU A 33 -20.13 5.22 -13.31
N PHE A 34 -19.00 5.90 -13.47
CA PHE A 34 -18.88 7.31 -13.13
C PHE A 34 -18.77 8.17 -14.39
N ASN A 35 -19.51 9.28 -14.40
CA ASN A 35 -19.37 10.33 -15.39
C ASN A 35 -19.28 11.65 -14.67
N TYR A 36 -18.13 12.30 -14.72
CA TYR A 36 -17.90 13.59 -14.05
C TYR A 36 -18.86 14.71 -14.52
N LYS A 37 -19.45 14.59 -15.72
CA LYS A 37 -20.46 15.54 -16.22
C LYS A 37 -21.84 15.32 -15.59
N ASN A 38 -22.06 14.17 -14.97
CA ASN A 38 -23.26 13.84 -14.23
C ASN A 38 -22.90 13.01 -12.97
N PRO A 39 -22.27 13.66 -11.97
CA PRO A 39 -21.50 12.98 -10.91
C PRO A 39 -22.33 12.18 -9.91
N THR A 40 -23.67 12.27 -9.94
CA THR A 40 -24.58 11.57 -9.02
C THR A 40 -25.58 10.68 -9.77
N ALA A 41 -25.29 10.34 -11.02
CA ALA A 41 -26.17 9.50 -11.84
C ALA A 41 -26.24 8.03 -11.37
N THR A 42 -25.22 7.58 -10.66
CA THR A 42 -25.00 6.19 -10.22
C THR A 42 -24.55 6.19 -8.76
N ARG A 43 -24.14 5.03 -8.22
CA ARG A 43 -23.60 4.91 -6.86
C ARG A 43 -22.12 5.33 -6.75
N ALA A 44 -21.41 5.43 -7.88
CA ALA A 44 -20.01 5.80 -7.87
C ALA A 44 -19.84 7.31 -7.63
N LEU A 45 -18.90 7.66 -6.76
CA LEU A 45 -18.53 9.07 -6.47
C LEU A 45 -17.23 9.48 -7.17
N GLY A 46 -16.64 8.58 -7.95
CA GLY A 46 -15.42 8.78 -8.73
C GLY A 46 -15.14 7.60 -9.66
N ASP A 47 -14.12 7.75 -10.50
CA ASP A 47 -13.71 6.75 -11.48
C ASP A 47 -13.14 5.47 -10.85
N GLY A 48 -13.08 4.41 -11.66
CA GLY A 48 -12.25 3.23 -11.38
C GLY A 48 -13.02 1.94 -11.08
N HIS A 49 -14.30 2.01 -10.71
CA HIS A 49 -15.09 0.83 -10.32
C HIS A 49 -15.09 -0.29 -11.36
N ASN A 50 -15.19 0.04 -12.65
CA ASN A 50 -15.27 -0.94 -13.74
C ASN A 50 -13.93 -1.26 -14.42
N LEU A 51 -12.81 -0.71 -13.94
CA LEU A 51 -11.48 -0.97 -14.48
C LEU A 51 -11.00 -2.35 -14.05
N GLN A 52 -10.36 -3.08 -14.99
CA GLN A 52 -9.59 -4.31 -14.73
C GLN A 52 -10.27 -5.31 -13.78
N ARG A 53 -11.61 -5.48 -13.89
CA ARG A 53 -12.40 -6.33 -12.98
C ARG A 53 -11.89 -7.78 -12.95
N SER A 54 -11.49 -8.28 -14.11
CA SER A 54 -10.89 -9.59 -14.30
C SER A 54 -10.14 -9.64 -15.63
N ILE A 55 -9.30 -10.67 -15.79
CA ILE A 55 -8.67 -11.05 -17.07
C ILE A 55 -8.95 -12.52 -17.38
N GLN A 56 -8.87 -12.89 -18.66
CA GLN A 56 -8.91 -14.29 -19.08
C GLN A 56 -7.48 -14.82 -19.21
N VAL A 57 -7.17 -15.88 -18.47
CA VAL A 57 -5.87 -16.56 -18.50
C VAL A 57 -6.11 -18.04 -18.75
N GLU A 58 -5.63 -18.54 -19.88
CA GLU A 58 -5.77 -19.95 -20.28
C GLU A 58 -7.22 -20.48 -20.17
N GLY A 59 -8.19 -19.65 -20.53
CA GLY A 59 -9.62 -20.00 -20.49
C GLY A 59 -10.28 -19.94 -19.10
N LYS A 60 -9.56 -19.48 -18.08
CA LYS A 60 -10.08 -19.23 -16.72
C LYS A 60 -10.14 -17.72 -16.45
N THR A 61 -11.12 -17.32 -15.66
CA THR A 61 -11.24 -15.93 -15.21
C THR A 61 -10.41 -15.72 -13.96
N LEU A 62 -9.40 -14.86 -14.03
CA LEU A 62 -8.68 -14.36 -12.87
C LEU A 62 -9.31 -13.02 -12.44
N ASN A 63 -9.98 -13.02 -11.29
CA ASN A 63 -10.60 -11.81 -10.74
C ASN A 63 -9.53 -10.92 -10.09
N ARG A 64 -9.82 -9.61 -10.04
CA ARG A 64 -9.03 -8.62 -9.28
C ARG A 64 -7.52 -8.68 -9.60
N PRO A 65 -7.08 -8.79 -10.87
CA PRO A 65 -5.70 -9.08 -11.23
C PRO A 65 -4.68 -8.06 -10.70
N ILE A 66 -5.07 -6.81 -10.47
CA ILE A 66 -4.17 -5.79 -9.93
C ILE A 66 -3.99 -5.94 -8.41
N HIS A 67 -5.06 -6.24 -7.66
CA HIS A 67 -5.06 -6.38 -6.20
C HIS A 67 -5.47 -7.79 -5.76
N GLY A 68 -4.94 -8.80 -6.45
CA GLY A 68 -5.18 -10.22 -6.19
C GLY A 68 -4.04 -10.87 -5.42
N LEU A 69 -4.00 -12.20 -5.46
CA LEU A 69 -3.05 -13.01 -4.71
C LEU A 69 -1.58 -12.63 -4.96
N ALA A 70 -1.18 -12.49 -6.22
CA ALA A 70 0.21 -12.21 -6.57
C ALA A 70 0.70 -10.87 -5.99
N HIS A 71 -0.09 -9.80 -6.12
CA HIS A 71 0.19 -8.51 -5.49
C HIS A 71 0.37 -8.66 -3.98
N THR A 72 -0.62 -9.26 -3.31
CA THR A 72 -0.61 -9.43 -1.86
C THR A 72 0.63 -10.21 -1.40
N MET A 73 0.92 -11.37 -1.99
CA MET A 73 2.05 -12.20 -1.58
C MET A 73 3.41 -11.55 -1.85
N ARG A 74 3.55 -10.75 -2.91
CA ARG A 74 4.78 -9.96 -3.15
C ARG A 74 5.08 -9.00 -2.00
N THR A 75 4.04 -8.38 -1.41
CA THR A 75 4.24 -7.45 -0.26
C THR A 75 4.83 -8.11 0.98
N LEU A 76 4.58 -9.41 1.20
CA LEU A 76 5.19 -10.18 2.28
C LEU A 76 6.70 -10.37 2.06
N MET A 77 7.12 -10.49 0.80
CA MET A 77 8.53 -10.60 0.44
C MET A 77 9.26 -9.27 0.66
N TYR A 78 8.61 -8.14 0.33
CA TYR A 78 9.21 -6.82 0.51
C TYR A 78 9.44 -6.47 1.97
N SER A 79 8.48 -6.76 2.85
CA SER A 79 8.61 -6.48 4.29
C SER A 79 9.75 -7.27 4.93
N GLN A 80 9.89 -8.55 4.58
CA GLN A 80 11.01 -9.40 5.01
C GLN A 80 12.36 -8.83 4.57
N LEU A 81 12.45 -8.35 3.32
CA LEU A 81 13.69 -7.77 2.78
C LEU A 81 14.04 -6.43 3.44
N MET A 82 13.07 -5.52 3.56
CA MET A 82 13.26 -4.20 4.17
C MET A 82 13.60 -4.29 5.66
N TYR A 83 13.07 -5.29 6.37
CA TYR A 83 13.46 -5.55 7.76
C TYR A 83 14.96 -5.80 7.89
N GLU A 84 15.52 -6.74 7.11
CA GLU A 84 16.95 -7.03 7.15
C GLU A 84 17.80 -5.84 6.68
N SER A 85 17.32 -5.04 5.72
CA SER A 85 18.01 -3.81 5.32
C SER A 85 18.01 -2.76 6.44
N THR A 86 16.90 -2.61 7.17
CA THR A 86 16.80 -1.67 8.29
C THR A 86 17.81 -2.01 9.39
N LEU A 87 18.01 -3.30 9.68
CA LEU A 87 18.98 -3.77 10.69
C LEU A 87 20.44 -3.43 10.36
N ARG A 88 20.72 -3.02 9.12
CA ARG A 88 22.05 -2.61 8.65
C ARG A 88 22.25 -1.09 8.72
N GLN A 89 21.21 -0.33 9.03
CA GLN A 89 21.28 1.13 9.12
C GLN A 89 21.75 1.58 10.50
N LEU A 90 22.55 2.64 10.53
CA LEU A 90 23.04 3.23 11.78
C LEU A 90 21.94 4.01 12.52
N GLU A 91 21.10 4.72 11.77
CA GLU A 91 20.03 5.58 12.28
C GLU A 91 18.75 5.31 11.49
N PRO A 92 18.09 4.15 11.72
CA PRO A 92 16.84 3.83 11.03
C PRO A 92 15.73 4.82 11.41
N HIS A 93 14.76 4.98 10.50
CA HIS A 93 13.63 5.89 10.70
C HIS A 93 12.85 5.58 12.00
N ILE A 94 12.64 6.62 12.82
CA ILE A 94 11.86 6.54 14.07
C ILE A 94 10.42 6.96 13.77
N CYS A 95 9.51 6.01 13.87
CA CYS A 95 8.07 6.21 13.70
C CYS A 95 7.47 7.02 14.85
N HIS A 96 6.21 7.46 14.69
CA HIS A 96 5.53 8.30 15.68
C HIS A 96 5.33 7.61 17.04
N ASP A 97 5.32 6.29 17.09
CA ASP A 97 5.28 5.50 18.32
C ASP A 97 6.64 5.38 19.02
N GLY A 98 7.68 6.03 18.48
CA GLY A 98 9.04 6.04 19.01
C GLY A 98 9.87 4.79 18.68
N ARG A 99 9.32 3.85 17.90
CA ARG A 99 10.02 2.64 17.46
C ARG A 99 10.49 2.76 16.01
N THR A 100 11.38 1.87 15.62
CA THR A 100 11.90 1.70 14.27
C THR A 100 11.51 0.32 13.74
N ILE A 101 11.65 0.09 12.43
CA ILE A 101 11.50 -1.26 11.86
C ILE A 101 12.52 -2.25 12.48
N ALA A 102 13.69 -1.77 12.92
CA ALA A 102 14.71 -2.61 13.55
C ALA A 102 14.31 -3.13 14.94
N ASP A 103 13.33 -2.49 15.60
CA ASP A 103 12.81 -2.93 16.89
C ASP A 103 11.82 -4.10 16.77
N LEU A 104 11.37 -4.41 15.55
CA LEU A 104 10.52 -5.58 15.28
C LEU A 104 11.32 -6.88 15.42
N THR A 105 10.66 -7.92 15.91
CA THR A 105 11.23 -9.28 15.98
C THR A 105 10.80 -10.11 14.77
N PRO A 106 11.45 -11.25 14.49
CA PRO A 106 10.97 -12.20 13.48
C PRO A 106 9.54 -12.71 13.74
N LEU A 107 9.10 -12.75 15.00
CA LEU A 107 7.71 -13.10 15.34
C LEU A 107 6.75 -11.96 14.96
N ASP A 108 7.15 -10.70 15.16
CA ASP A 108 6.37 -9.54 14.71
C ASP A 108 6.27 -9.52 13.19
N LEU A 109 7.34 -9.87 12.47
CA LEU A 109 7.26 -10.03 11.01
C LEU A 109 6.27 -11.11 10.57
N LYS A 110 6.19 -12.25 11.29
CA LYS A 110 5.16 -13.27 11.00
C LYS A 110 3.76 -12.70 11.17
N LYS A 111 3.51 -11.95 12.26
CA LYS A 111 2.22 -11.29 12.52
C LYS A 111 1.90 -10.23 11.47
N LEU A 112 2.89 -9.42 11.10
CA LEU A 112 2.79 -8.41 10.06
C LEU A 112 2.50 -9.03 8.69
N ASN A 113 3.16 -10.12 8.32
CA ASN A 113 2.88 -10.83 7.08
C ASN A 113 1.44 -11.36 7.03
N ILE A 114 0.89 -11.83 8.15
CA ILE A 114 -0.53 -12.19 8.23
C ILE A 114 -1.42 -10.95 8.00
N ALA A 115 -1.13 -9.82 8.63
CA ALA A 115 -1.90 -8.59 8.43
C ALA A 115 -1.84 -8.09 6.96
N GLN A 116 -0.67 -8.18 6.31
CA GLN A 116 -0.49 -7.82 4.90
C GLN A 116 -1.40 -8.61 3.96
N LEU A 117 -1.73 -9.87 4.28
CA LEU A 117 -2.67 -10.68 3.49
C LEU A 117 -4.05 -10.02 3.36
N PHE A 118 -4.46 -9.26 4.38
CA PHE A 118 -5.76 -8.58 4.44
C PHE A 118 -5.72 -7.14 3.94
N PHE A 119 -4.54 -6.57 3.66
CA PHE A 119 -4.35 -5.13 3.41
C PHE A 119 -5.22 -4.60 2.26
N VAL A 120 -5.39 -5.37 1.19
CA VAL A 120 -6.27 -5.04 0.05
C VAL A 120 -7.43 -6.01 -0.14
N ALA A 121 -7.58 -6.99 0.75
CA ALA A 121 -8.55 -8.07 0.58
C ALA A 121 -10.00 -7.56 0.58
N GLY A 122 -10.27 -6.48 1.33
CA GLY A 122 -11.57 -5.82 1.40
C GLY A 122 -11.97 -4.97 0.19
N ARG A 123 -11.12 -4.82 -0.85
CA ARG A 123 -11.52 -4.06 -2.05
C ARG A 123 -12.73 -4.71 -2.73
N ALA A 124 -13.72 -3.89 -3.07
CA ALA A 124 -14.90 -4.32 -3.80
C ALA A 124 -14.92 -3.85 -5.27
N SER A 125 -13.93 -3.05 -5.69
CA SER A 125 -13.64 -2.66 -7.07
C SER A 125 -12.20 -2.14 -7.20
N GLU A 126 -11.81 -1.64 -8.38
CA GLU A 126 -10.53 -0.95 -8.57
C GLU A 126 -10.54 0.55 -8.20
N ALA A 127 -11.69 1.11 -7.81
CA ALA A 127 -11.80 2.52 -7.43
C ALA A 127 -10.79 2.92 -6.33
N SER A 128 -10.21 4.10 -6.46
CA SER A 128 -9.14 4.59 -5.58
C SER A 128 -9.34 6.01 -5.08
N TYR A 129 -10.52 6.60 -5.29
CA TYR A 129 -10.87 7.87 -4.67
C TYR A 129 -11.09 7.68 -3.15
N GLY A 130 -10.89 8.75 -2.36
CA GLY A 130 -10.75 8.65 -0.90
C GLY A 130 -11.85 7.86 -0.19
N ASP A 131 -13.13 8.08 -0.52
CA ASP A 131 -14.25 7.33 0.07
C ASP A 131 -14.16 5.81 -0.22
N ALA A 132 -13.95 5.42 -1.48
CA ALA A 132 -13.80 4.01 -1.83
C ALA A 132 -12.58 3.37 -1.17
N TYR A 133 -11.44 4.09 -1.16
CA TYR A 133 -10.20 3.65 -0.54
C TYR A 133 -10.40 3.31 0.95
N HIS A 134 -10.84 4.28 1.77
CA HIS A 134 -11.00 4.07 3.21
C HIS A 134 -12.06 3.03 3.54
N ARG A 135 -13.14 2.95 2.74
CA ARG A 135 -14.17 1.92 2.91
C ARG A 135 -13.62 0.52 2.68
N TYR A 136 -12.82 0.32 1.63
CA TYR A 136 -12.21 -0.96 1.30
C TYR A 136 -11.16 -1.40 2.33
N HIS A 137 -10.33 -0.47 2.81
CA HIS A 137 -9.37 -0.73 3.87
C HIS A 137 -10.05 -1.10 5.19
N ARG A 138 -11.14 -0.39 5.55
CA ARG A 138 -11.98 -0.75 6.70
C ARG A 138 -12.58 -2.16 6.58
N TYR A 139 -13.01 -2.57 5.39
CA TYR A 139 -13.48 -3.95 5.17
C TYR A 139 -12.36 -4.97 5.38
N GLY A 140 -11.17 -4.73 4.83
CA GLY A 140 -10.00 -5.58 5.05
C GLY A 140 -9.65 -5.73 6.54
N ALA A 141 -9.67 -4.62 7.28
CA ALA A 141 -9.42 -4.60 8.72
C ALA A 141 -10.43 -5.44 9.50
N LYS A 142 -11.72 -5.35 9.16
CA LYS A 142 -12.77 -6.15 9.81
C LYS A 142 -12.71 -7.64 9.47
N HIS A 143 -12.32 -7.99 8.24
CA HIS A 143 -12.03 -9.38 7.90
C HIS A 143 -10.86 -9.93 8.72
N PHE A 144 -9.77 -9.16 8.85
CA PHE A 144 -8.63 -9.52 9.68
C PHE A 144 -9.02 -9.70 11.15
N GLU A 145 -9.70 -8.73 11.75
CA GLU A 145 -10.17 -8.79 13.14
C GLU A 145 -11.01 -10.04 13.40
N SER A 146 -11.98 -10.33 12.54
CA SER A 146 -12.84 -11.50 12.67
C SER A 146 -12.02 -12.79 12.59
N TYR A 147 -11.14 -12.90 11.60
CA TYR A 147 -10.34 -14.10 11.42
C TYR A 147 -9.38 -14.31 12.60
N ALA A 148 -8.64 -13.27 12.99
CA ALA A 148 -7.61 -13.35 14.02
C ALA A 148 -8.19 -13.71 15.39
N ARG A 149 -9.33 -13.13 15.78
CA ARG A 149 -9.97 -13.45 17.08
C ARG A 149 -10.46 -14.89 17.18
N HIS A 150 -10.88 -15.50 16.07
CA HIS A 150 -11.42 -16.86 16.07
C HIS A 150 -10.36 -17.92 15.81
N HIS A 151 -9.36 -17.63 14.96
CA HIS A 151 -8.42 -18.63 14.46
C HIS A 151 -6.97 -18.41 14.89
N LEU A 152 -6.62 -17.21 15.39
CA LEU A 152 -5.25 -16.87 15.79
C LEU A 152 -5.10 -16.37 17.25
N PRO A 153 -5.96 -16.71 18.24
CA PRO A 153 -5.80 -16.23 19.62
C PRO A 153 -4.56 -16.80 20.32
N HIS A 154 -3.96 -17.87 19.77
CA HIS A 154 -2.68 -18.41 20.25
C HIS A 154 -1.46 -17.61 19.78
N LEU A 155 -1.61 -16.82 18.71
CA LEU A 155 -0.53 -16.06 18.09
C LEU A 155 -0.64 -14.55 18.36
N PHE A 156 -1.84 -13.99 18.30
CA PHE A 156 -2.09 -12.57 18.54
C PHE A 156 -2.79 -12.35 19.88
N SER A 157 -2.29 -11.40 20.65
CA SER A 157 -3.05 -10.79 21.74
C SER A 157 -4.11 -9.83 21.20
N GLU A 158 -5.14 -9.51 22.00
CA GLU A 158 -6.20 -8.59 21.57
C GLU A 158 -5.66 -7.20 21.17
N GLN A 159 -4.67 -6.68 21.90
CA GLN A 159 -4.03 -5.41 21.58
C GLN A 159 -3.30 -5.46 20.23
N GLU A 160 -2.67 -6.59 19.90
CA GLU A 160 -2.03 -6.78 18.59
C GLU A 160 -3.08 -6.88 17.48
N ILE A 161 -4.22 -7.55 17.72
CA ILE A 161 -5.32 -7.58 16.76
C ILE A 161 -5.81 -6.14 16.48
N GLU A 162 -6.02 -5.32 17.51
CA GLU A 162 -6.44 -3.93 17.34
C GLU A 162 -5.39 -3.09 16.59
N LEU A 163 -4.10 -3.28 16.92
CA LEU A 163 -2.98 -2.60 16.24
C LEU A 163 -2.93 -2.93 14.75
N TYR A 164 -2.88 -4.22 14.40
CA TYR A 164 -2.76 -4.64 13.00
C TYR A 164 -4.04 -4.35 12.20
N ALA A 165 -5.22 -4.43 12.82
CA ALA A 165 -6.46 -3.99 12.20
C ALA A 165 -6.41 -2.49 11.86
N ARG A 166 -5.88 -1.65 12.75
CA ARG A 166 -5.71 -0.23 12.49
C ARG A 166 -4.70 0.05 11.37
N CYS A 167 -3.60 -0.70 11.33
CA CYS A 167 -2.64 -0.61 10.23
C CYS A 167 -3.27 -0.97 8.86
N ILE A 168 -4.22 -1.92 8.84
CA ILE A 168 -4.95 -2.27 7.61
C ILE A 168 -6.02 -1.22 7.28
N GLU A 169 -6.70 -0.66 8.29
CA GLU A 169 -7.78 0.32 8.12
C GLU A 169 -7.30 1.61 7.44
N ASP A 170 -6.04 1.99 7.65
CA ASP A 170 -5.42 3.22 7.14
C ASP A 170 -6.39 4.41 7.23
N ARG A 171 -6.77 4.73 8.48
CA ARG A 171 -7.86 5.65 8.75
C ARG A 171 -7.41 7.05 8.36
N GLU A 172 -8.34 7.83 7.80
CA GLU A 172 -8.11 9.25 7.58
C GLU A 172 -7.59 9.95 8.84
N GLY A 173 -6.44 10.61 8.70
CA GLY A 173 -5.72 11.28 9.79
C GLY A 173 -4.59 10.47 10.42
N ASP A 174 -4.44 9.19 10.08
CA ASP A 174 -3.25 8.43 10.45
C ASP A 174 -2.03 8.92 9.66
N TYR A 175 -0.87 8.91 10.32
CA TYR A 175 0.40 9.13 9.66
C TYR A 175 0.85 7.85 8.96
N PHE A 176 1.51 8.00 7.82
CA PHE A 176 2.11 6.89 7.07
C PHE A 176 3.03 6.03 7.96
N ASP A 177 3.70 6.66 8.93
CA ASP A 177 4.61 6.07 9.91
C ASP A 177 4.07 6.16 11.35
N SER A 178 2.76 5.98 11.53
CA SER A 178 2.12 5.99 12.86
C SER A 178 2.74 4.97 13.82
N THR A 179 3.03 3.76 13.32
CA THR A 179 3.76 2.71 14.04
C THR A 179 4.76 2.02 13.12
N ALA A 180 5.78 1.37 13.68
CA ALA A 180 6.76 0.61 12.89
C ALA A 180 6.12 -0.50 12.03
N GLU A 181 5.06 -1.15 12.53
CA GLU A 181 4.32 -2.18 11.78
C GLU A 181 3.56 -1.58 10.59
N GLY A 182 2.77 -0.53 10.83
CA GLY A 182 2.02 0.16 9.78
C GLY A 182 2.95 0.74 8.72
N TYR A 183 4.08 1.34 9.14
CA TYR A 183 5.08 1.89 8.25
C TYR A 183 5.64 0.84 7.28
N LEU A 184 6.01 -0.35 7.80
CA LEU A 184 6.53 -1.43 6.97
C LEU A 184 5.47 -2.02 6.03
N ILE A 185 4.22 -2.11 6.47
CA ILE A 185 3.08 -2.50 5.61
C ILE A 185 2.91 -1.51 4.44
N HIS A 186 2.89 -0.21 4.74
CA HIS A 186 2.70 0.84 3.74
C HIS A 186 3.86 0.91 2.75
N LEU A 187 5.11 0.84 3.21
CA LEU A 187 6.29 0.78 2.34
C LEU A 187 6.24 -0.43 1.41
N SER A 188 5.80 -1.58 1.92
CA SER A 188 5.70 -2.81 1.11
C SER A 188 4.65 -2.67 0.02
N HIS A 189 3.49 -2.06 0.33
CA HIS A 189 2.49 -1.76 -0.68
C HIS A 189 3.00 -0.76 -1.72
N MET A 190 3.71 0.29 -1.27
CA MET A 190 4.30 1.32 -2.13
C MET A 190 5.31 0.73 -3.13
N ILE A 191 6.16 -0.22 -2.73
CA ILE A 191 7.10 -0.90 -3.63
C ILE A 191 6.36 -1.58 -4.79
N ASP A 192 5.25 -2.27 -4.53
CA ASP A 192 4.54 -2.98 -5.60
C ASP A 192 3.95 -2.01 -6.63
N LEU A 193 3.68 -0.74 -6.26
CA LEU A 193 3.15 0.27 -7.19
C LEU A 193 4.09 0.57 -8.37
N MET A 194 5.38 0.22 -8.27
CA MET A 194 6.33 0.39 -9.38
C MET A 194 5.92 -0.40 -10.64
N ARG A 195 5.09 -1.45 -10.52
CA ARG A 195 4.58 -2.20 -11.68
C ARG A 195 3.54 -1.43 -12.51
N CYS A 196 2.91 -0.39 -11.94
CA CYS A 196 1.73 0.26 -12.52
C CYS A 196 1.71 1.80 -12.40
N LYS A 197 2.80 2.42 -11.94
CA LYS A 197 2.94 3.88 -11.87
C LYS A 197 3.98 4.37 -12.88
N SER A 198 3.89 5.65 -13.23
CA SER A 198 4.80 6.24 -14.21
C SER A 198 6.18 6.51 -13.58
N PRO A 199 7.21 6.79 -14.40
CA PRO A 199 8.53 7.17 -13.90
C PRO A 199 8.50 8.38 -12.95
N VAL A 200 7.49 9.25 -13.06
CA VAL A 200 7.33 10.42 -12.18
C VAL A 200 7.13 9.97 -10.73
N GLU A 201 6.17 9.09 -10.48
CA GLU A 201 5.89 8.59 -9.12
C GLU A 201 7.02 7.69 -8.61
N VAL A 202 7.62 6.91 -9.50
CA VAL A 202 8.66 5.96 -9.11
C VAL A 202 9.98 6.65 -8.76
N PHE A 203 10.41 7.65 -9.53
CA PHE A 203 11.77 8.20 -9.41
C PHE A 203 11.85 9.68 -9.02
N ILE A 204 10.78 10.47 -9.20
CA ILE A 204 10.84 11.94 -9.06
C ILE A 204 9.96 12.45 -7.90
N GLY A 205 8.81 11.82 -7.67
CA GLY A 205 7.73 12.30 -6.81
C GLY A 205 6.74 13.19 -7.57
N HIS A 206 5.58 13.51 -7.00
CA HIS A 206 4.56 14.33 -7.69
C HIS A 206 4.69 15.83 -7.46
N SER A 207 5.25 16.23 -6.31
CA SER A 207 5.37 17.61 -5.87
C SER A 207 6.78 17.88 -5.34
N GLN A 208 7.06 19.13 -4.93
CA GLN A 208 8.36 19.49 -4.36
C GLN A 208 8.66 18.77 -3.04
N GLY A 209 7.62 18.55 -2.21
CA GLY A 209 7.72 17.88 -0.90
C GLY A 209 7.50 16.36 -0.95
N SER A 210 7.04 15.81 -2.08
CA SER A 210 6.87 14.37 -2.25
C SER A 210 8.14 13.77 -2.87
N ARG A 211 8.62 12.67 -2.28
CA ARG A 211 9.69 11.85 -2.87
C ARG A 211 9.07 10.73 -3.72
N GLY A 212 9.79 10.33 -4.77
CA GLY A 212 9.42 9.14 -5.53
C GLY A 212 9.65 7.87 -4.71
N ILE A 213 9.07 6.75 -5.16
CA ILE A 213 9.19 5.44 -4.49
C ILE A 213 10.66 5.05 -4.27
N VAL A 214 11.48 5.07 -5.32
CA VAL A 214 12.90 4.66 -5.26
C VAL A 214 13.75 5.65 -4.45
N PRO A 215 13.61 6.99 -4.61
CA PRO A 215 14.20 7.95 -3.68
C PRO A 215 13.92 7.63 -2.21
N THR A 216 12.66 7.35 -1.84
CA THR A 216 12.31 6.98 -0.47
C THR A 216 13.06 5.74 0.01
N LEU A 217 13.19 4.70 -0.83
CA LEU A 217 13.98 3.51 -0.48
C LEU A 217 15.47 3.85 -0.26
N ILE A 218 16.05 4.70 -1.13
CA ILE A 218 17.45 5.12 -1.01
C ILE A 218 17.68 5.91 0.27
N ASP A 219 16.75 6.77 0.66
CA ASP A 219 16.88 7.55 1.90
C ASP A 219 16.84 6.67 3.15
N LEU A 220 16.02 5.63 3.13
CA LEU A 220 15.82 4.74 4.29
C LEU A 220 16.91 3.67 4.42
N PHE A 221 17.38 3.16 3.29
CA PHE A 221 18.21 1.96 3.25
C PHE A 221 19.62 2.22 2.70
N GLY A 222 19.89 3.44 2.23
CA GLY A 222 21.08 3.75 1.46
C GLY A 222 20.93 3.39 -0.02
N HIS A 223 21.84 3.91 -0.83
CA HIS A 223 21.78 3.81 -2.29
C HIS A 223 21.77 2.36 -2.79
N ASP A 224 22.75 1.56 -2.37
CA ASP A 224 22.93 0.18 -2.84
C ASP A 224 21.77 -0.74 -2.42
N ASP A 225 21.39 -0.73 -1.13
CA ASP A 225 20.29 -1.57 -0.63
C ASP A 225 18.95 -1.10 -1.23
N GLY A 226 18.71 0.21 -1.39
CA GLY A 226 17.52 0.76 -2.03
C GLY A 226 17.35 0.32 -3.49
N LEU A 227 18.42 0.34 -4.27
CA LEU A 227 18.41 -0.19 -5.64
C LEU A 227 18.32 -1.72 -5.68
N ALA A 228 18.92 -2.43 -4.73
CA ALA A 228 18.77 -3.88 -4.63
C ALA A 228 17.31 -4.28 -4.37
N ILE A 229 16.59 -3.53 -3.53
CA ILE A 229 15.15 -3.72 -3.29
C ILE A 229 14.33 -3.44 -4.55
N LEU A 230 14.65 -2.36 -5.29
CA LEU A 230 14.02 -2.06 -6.59
C LEU A 230 14.17 -3.25 -7.56
N HIS A 231 15.39 -3.77 -7.73
CA HIS A 231 15.65 -4.88 -8.65
C HIS A 231 15.02 -6.19 -8.19
N TYR A 232 15.00 -6.45 -6.88
CA TYR A 232 14.30 -7.61 -6.32
C TYR A 232 12.80 -7.55 -6.63
N ALA A 233 12.14 -6.41 -6.43
CA ALA A 233 10.73 -6.22 -6.76
C ALA A 233 10.43 -6.45 -8.25
N ARG A 234 11.28 -5.90 -9.13
CA ARG A 234 11.19 -6.17 -10.58
C ARG A 234 11.33 -7.65 -10.93
N GLY A 235 12.21 -8.36 -10.23
CA GLY A 235 12.34 -9.82 -10.35
C GLY A 235 11.05 -10.55 -9.96
N LEU A 236 10.41 -10.15 -8.86
CA LEU A 236 9.12 -10.72 -8.45
C LEU A 236 8.01 -10.43 -9.46
N PHE A 237 7.98 -9.23 -10.06
CA PHE A 237 7.04 -8.91 -11.15
C PHE A 237 7.19 -9.91 -12.30
N ALA A 238 8.43 -10.10 -12.80
CA ALA A 238 8.72 -11.03 -13.89
C ALA A 238 8.40 -12.50 -13.54
N ALA A 239 8.66 -12.92 -12.30
CA ALA A 239 8.38 -14.28 -11.83
C ALA A 239 6.88 -14.56 -11.71
N THR A 240 6.10 -13.55 -11.37
CA THR A 240 4.63 -13.62 -11.26
C THR A 240 3.90 -13.24 -12.55
N GLY A 241 4.63 -13.00 -13.65
CA GLY A 241 4.09 -12.75 -14.98
C GLY A 241 3.57 -11.34 -15.23
N GLU A 242 3.81 -10.39 -14.33
CA GLU A 242 3.47 -8.98 -14.54
C GLU A 242 4.37 -8.37 -15.62
N GLY A 243 3.86 -7.34 -16.30
CA GLY A 243 4.70 -6.48 -17.12
C GLY A 243 5.73 -5.76 -16.24
N VAL A 244 6.99 -5.78 -16.66
CA VAL A 244 8.08 -5.07 -15.98
C VAL A 244 8.40 -3.82 -16.79
N PRO A 245 8.07 -2.60 -16.30
CA PRO A 245 8.35 -1.38 -17.04
C PRO A 245 9.84 -1.22 -17.33
N TYR A 246 10.20 -0.66 -18.48
CA TYR A 246 11.58 -0.23 -18.70
C TYR A 246 11.91 0.97 -17.79
N ILE A 247 13.19 1.20 -17.52
CA ILE A 247 13.67 2.40 -16.83
C ILE A 247 14.70 3.04 -17.74
N ASP A 248 14.49 4.30 -18.11
CA ASP A 248 15.50 5.09 -18.82
C ASP A 248 15.61 6.49 -18.19
N SER A 249 16.69 6.70 -17.45
CA SER A 249 16.98 8.00 -16.82
C SER A 249 17.33 9.12 -17.81
N ALA A 250 17.63 8.80 -19.07
CA ALA A 250 17.81 9.80 -20.13
C ALA A 250 16.48 10.44 -20.55
N GLU A 251 15.34 9.76 -20.31
CA GLU A 251 14.01 10.30 -20.65
C GLU A 251 13.48 11.28 -19.60
N TRP A 252 14.00 11.26 -18.37
CA TRP A 252 13.44 12.04 -17.25
C TRP A 252 13.37 13.56 -17.50
N PRO A 253 14.36 14.22 -18.13
CA PRO A 253 14.27 15.64 -18.47
C PRO A 253 13.15 15.98 -19.48
N HIS A 254 12.60 14.97 -20.17
CA HIS A 254 11.58 15.13 -21.22
C HIS A 254 10.15 14.85 -20.72
N LEU A 255 9.97 14.58 -19.42
CA LEU A 255 8.67 14.25 -18.82
C LEU A 255 7.79 15.47 -18.49
N GLY A 256 8.21 16.68 -18.87
CA GLY A 256 7.47 17.92 -18.59
C GLY A 256 7.48 18.33 -17.11
N ILE A 257 8.51 17.93 -16.37
CA ILE A 257 8.71 18.26 -14.94
C ILE A 257 9.84 19.28 -14.80
N GLU A 258 9.82 20.08 -13.72
CA GLU A 258 10.86 21.05 -13.45
C GLU A 258 12.26 20.41 -13.34
N ASN A 259 13.24 20.96 -14.06
CA ASN A 259 14.62 20.44 -14.12
C ASN A 259 15.22 20.18 -12.73
N GLN A 260 14.97 21.04 -11.75
CA GLN A 260 15.51 20.90 -10.39
C GLN A 260 15.14 19.54 -9.74
N ARG A 261 13.92 19.05 -9.98
CA ARG A 261 13.46 17.77 -9.42
C ARG A 261 14.08 16.59 -10.15
N VAL A 262 14.25 16.70 -11.47
CA VAL A 262 14.96 15.71 -12.28
C VAL A 262 16.44 15.63 -11.86
N GLU A 263 17.11 16.77 -11.71
CA GLU A 263 18.50 16.84 -11.24
C GLU A 263 18.68 16.27 -9.83
N ARG A 264 17.70 16.48 -8.94
CA ARG A 264 17.70 15.84 -7.61
C ARG A 264 17.59 14.32 -7.73
N ALA A 265 16.65 13.82 -8.54
CA ALA A 265 16.48 12.39 -8.79
C ALA A 265 17.74 11.77 -9.39
N GLN A 266 18.33 12.39 -10.42
CA GLN A 266 19.56 11.91 -11.06
C GLN A 266 20.77 11.94 -10.12
N ARG A 267 20.89 12.94 -9.24
CA ARG A 267 21.96 12.97 -8.23
C ARG A 267 21.81 11.87 -7.18
N LEU A 268 20.58 11.58 -6.77
CA LEU A 268 20.30 10.57 -5.75
C LEU A 268 20.42 9.15 -6.31
N ILE A 269 19.79 8.88 -7.46
CA ILE A 269 19.69 7.54 -8.06
C ILE A 269 20.93 7.23 -8.91
N GLY A 270 21.53 8.24 -9.54
CA GLY A 270 22.52 8.06 -10.59
C GLY A 270 21.88 7.76 -11.95
N PHE A 271 22.73 7.50 -12.94
CA PHE A 271 22.28 7.05 -14.25
C PHE A 271 21.81 5.60 -14.16
N LEU A 272 20.55 5.36 -14.52
CA LEU A 272 19.92 4.04 -14.48
C LEU A 272 19.21 3.77 -15.81
N GLN A 273 19.56 2.65 -16.43
CA GLN A 273 18.92 2.11 -17.62
C GLN A 273 18.68 0.61 -17.43
N VAL A 274 17.44 0.17 -17.57
CA VAL A 274 17.04 -1.23 -17.40
C VAL A 274 15.94 -1.54 -18.40
N ASP A 275 16.14 -2.57 -19.21
CA ASP A 275 15.14 -2.99 -20.19
C ASP A 275 13.83 -3.44 -19.50
N GLY A 276 12.73 -3.24 -20.23
CA GLY A 276 11.42 -3.73 -19.84
C GLY A 276 11.21 -5.18 -20.22
N GLN A 277 10.15 -5.78 -19.67
CA GLN A 277 9.68 -7.12 -20.03
C GLN A 277 8.16 -7.11 -20.14
N GLU A 278 7.63 -7.73 -21.18
CA GLU A 278 6.18 -7.92 -21.33
C GLU A 278 5.63 -8.93 -20.30
N ALA A 279 4.32 -8.82 -20.05
CA ALA A 279 3.60 -9.75 -19.18
C ALA A 279 3.57 -11.18 -19.75
N ASP A 280 3.50 -12.17 -18.88
CA ASP A 280 3.45 -13.60 -19.23
C ASP A 280 2.18 -14.22 -18.63
N ALA A 281 1.19 -14.48 -19.50
CA ALA A 281 -0.11 -14.99 -19.09
C ALA A 281 -0.03 -16.31 -18.31
N LYS A 282 0.91 -17.21 -18.66
CA LYS A 282 1.03 -18.51 -17.98
C LYS A 282 1.54 -18.30 -16.55
N LYS A 283 2.57 -17.46 -16.37
CA LYS A 283 3.08 -17.11 -15.03
C LYS A 283 2.03 -16.36 -14.22
N THR A 284 1.29 -15.44 -14.83
CA THR A 284 0.16 -14.74 -14.20
C THR A 284 -0.90 -15.73 -13.72
N GLY A 285 -1.25 -16.73 -14.52
CA GLY A 285 -2.19 -17.79 -14.13
C GLY A 285 -1.66 -18.61 -12.95
N GLN A 286 -0.40 -19.06 -13.02
CA GLN A 286 0.22 -19.84 -11.96
C GLN A 286 0.27 -19.09 -10.63
N ALA A 287 0.66 -17.81 -10.65
CA ALA A 287 0.73 -16.98 -9.44
C ALA A 287 -0.62 -16.42 -8.99
N GLY A 288 -1.60 -16.35 -9.89
CA GLY A 288 -2.92 -15.80 -9.59
C GLY A 288 -3.92 -16.82 -9.05
N PHE A 289 -3.78 -18.11 -9.40
CA PHE A 289 -4.81 -19.12 -9.12
C PHE A 289 -4.57 -20.01 -7.89
N SER A 290 -3.37 -20.00 -7.28
CA SER A 290 -3.12 -20.75 -6.05
C SER A 290 -1.96 -20.17 -5.23
N VAL A 291 -2.03 -20.35 -3.90
CA VAL A 291 -0.99 -19.93 -2.95
C VAL A 291 0.31 -20.66 -3.22
N GLU A 292 0.25 -21.98 -3.44
CA GLU A 292 1.43 -22.78 -3.79
C GLU A 292 2.09 -22.27 -5.07
N GLY A 293 1.32 -22.09 -6.16
CA GLY A 293 1.84 -21.62 -7.43
C GLY A 293 2.48 -20.23 -7.34
N CYS A 294 1.85 -19.33 -6.58
CA CYS A 294 2.41 -18.01 -6.31
C CYS A 294 3.69 -18.09 -5.48
N TYR A 295 3.68 -18.84 -4.38
CA TYR A 295 4.84 -18.94 -3.49
C TYR A 295 6.04 -19.60 -4.18
N GLU A 296 5.82 -20.67 -4.95
CA GLU A 296 6.88 -21.30 -5.74
C GLU A 296 7.48 -20.31 -6.76
N ALA A 297 6.65 -19.52 -7.45
CA ALA A 297 7.13 -18.48 -8.36
C ALA A 297 7.99 -17.44 -7.63
N LEU A 298 7.56 -16.94 -6.47
CA LEU A 298 8.30 -15.94 -5.69
C LEU A 298 9.66 -16.47 -5.20
N LYS A 299 9.74 -17.75 -4.81
CA LYS A 299 11.00 -18.39 -4.38
C LYS A 299 12.05 -18.53 -5.49
N THR A 300 11.65 -18.43 -6.77
CA THR A 300 12.60 -18.52 -7.88
C THR A 300 13.48 -17.28 -8.02
N VAL A 301 13.15 -16.19 -7.34
CA VAL A 301 13.89 -14.92 -7.43
C VAL A 301 14.94 -14.87 -6.33
N ASP A 302 16.20 -14.78 -6.75
CA ASP A 302 17.32 -14.63 -5.83
C ASP A 302 17.20 -13.34 -5.02
N THR A 303 17.41 -13.46 -3.71
CA THR A 303 17.49 -12.31 -2.81
C THR A 303 18.83 -11.58 -3.00
N PRO A 304 18.90 -10.27 -2.68
CA PRO A 304 20.17 -9.57 -2.56
C PRO A 304 21.18 -10.33 -1.70
N SER A 305 22.48 -10.20 -2.02
CA SER A 305 23.55 -10.99 -1.40
C SER A 305 23.69 -10.77 0.11
N TRP A 306 23.28 -9.60 0.60
CA TRP A 306 23.27 -9.24 2.02
C TRP A 306 22.07 -9.79 2.79
N TYR A 307 21.06 -10.34 2.11
CA TYR A 307 19.86 -10.85 2.76
C TYR A 307 20.13 -12.20 3.44
N HIS A 308 19.90 -12.24 4.76
CA HIS A 308 19.99 -13.43 5.58
C HIS A 308 18.79 -13.51 6.52
N GLN A 309 17.82 -14.36 6.19
CA GLN A 309 16.62 -14.49 7.00
C GLN A 309 16.92 -15.03 8.41
N LYS A 310 16.47 -14.29 9.43
CA LYS A 310 16.52 -14.76 10.82
C LYS A 310 15.43 -15.78 11.11
N ALA A 311 15.79 -16.84 11.84
CA ALA A 311 14.82 -17.83 12.30
C ALA A 311 13.86 -17.25 13.35
N ILE A 312 12.60 -17.64 13.29
CA ILE A 312 11.61 -17.39 14.34
C ILE A 312 11.98 -18.28 15.53
N LYS A 313 12.41 -17.66 16.63
CA LYS A 313 12.68 -18.36 17.90
C LYS A 313 11.43 -18.36 18.75
N ASP A 314 10.46 -19.20 18.44
CA ASP A 314 9.35 -19.46 19.35
C ASP A 314 9.67 -20.69 20.22
N LYS A 315 9.56 -20.54 21.54
CA LYS A 315 9.73 -21.67 22.50
C LYS A 315 8.43 -22.47 22.66
N LYS A 316 7.34 -22.04 22.02
CA LYS A 316 6.05 -22.71 22.01
C LYS A 316 5.70 -23.07 20.57
N VAL A 317 5.06 -24.22 20.38
CA VAL A 317 4.52 -24.75 19.13
C VAL A 317 5.48 -25.62 18.31
N GLN A 318 5.52 -26.89 18.71
CA GLN A 318 5.66 -28.03 17.82
C GLN A 318 4.49 -28.99 18.12
N GLU A 319 3.26 -28.53 17.89
CA GLU A 319 2.09 -29.40 17.82
C GLU A 319 1.37 -29.14 16.50
N SER A 320 1.09 -30.21 15.77
CA SER A 320 0.46 -30.20 14.45
C SER A 320 -0.94 -29.59 14.53
N PHE A 321 -1.17 -28.51 13.78
CA PHE A 321 -2.44 -27.79 13.71
C PHE A 321 -3.35 -28.38 12.63
N ASP A 322 -4.29 -29.25 13.03
CA ASP A 322 -5.49 -29.56 12.26
C ASP A 322 -6.52 -28.46 12.47
N ILE A 323 -6.72 -27.59 11.47
CA ILE A 323 -7.91 -26.73 11.43
C ILE A 323 -9.02 -27.62 10.88
N LYS A 324 -9.99 -27.97 11.73
CA LYS A 324 -11.25 -28.50 11.24
C LYS A 324 -11.92 -27.41 10.44
N GLU A 325 -12.10 -27.64 9.14
CA GLU A 325 -12.97 -26.84 8.28
C GLU A 325 -14.38 -26.79 8.90
N THR A 326 -14.69 -25.76 9.67
CA THR A 326 -16.08 -25.36 9.87
C THR A 326 -16.46 -24.48 8.70
N LYS A 327 -17.40 -24.94 7.88
CA LYS A 327 -18.11 -24.13 6.88
C LYS A 327 -19.03 -23.14 7.59
N ASP A 328 -18.47 -22.28 8.42
CA ASP A 328 -19.21 -21.17 8.98
C ASP A 328 -19.19 -20.06 7.93
N GLU A 329 -20.33 -19.84 7.27
CA GLU A 329 -20.57 -18.62 6.51
C GLU A 329 -20.42 -17.45 7.47
N VAL A 330 -19.27 -16.76 7.42
CA VAL A 330 -19.07 -15.51 8.14
C VAL A 330 -19.89 -14.43 7.42
N ILE A 331 -21.17 -14.37 7.74
CA ILE A 331 -22.06 -13.30 7.29
C ILE A 331 -21.71 -12.05 8.10
N ILE A 332 -20.83 -11.22 7.57
CA ILE A 332 -20.62 -9.86 8.08
C ILE A 332 -21.85 -9.04 7.68
N HIS A 333 -22.77 -8.84 8.62
CA HIS A 333 -23.87 -7.89 8.45
C HIS A 333 -23.31 -6.46 8.46
N PHE A 334 -23.11 -5.90 7.27
CA PHE A 334 -22.84 -4.47 7.13
C PHE A 334 -24.10 -3.67 7.49
N PRO A 335 -23.99 -2.56 8.24
CA PRO A 335 -25.14 -1.72 8.53
C PRO A 335 -25.74 -1.16 7.23
N PRO A 336 -27.08 -1.05 7.12
CA PRO A 336 -27.71 -0.41 5.98
C PRO A 336 -27.21 1.03 5.87
N GLN A 337 -26.95 1.44 4.63
CA GLN A 337 -26.57 2.80 4.26
C GLN A 337 -27.51 3.80 4.95
N GLN A 338 -26.95 4.76 5.70
CA GLN A 338 -27.72 5.93 6.07
C GLN A 338 -28.09 6.66 4.78
N GLU A 339 -29.35 6.54 4.38
CA GLU A 339 -29.98 7.49 3.48
C GLU A 339 -29.79 8.88 4.11
N THR A 340 -28.88 9.66 3.55
CA THR A 340 -28.80 11.09 3.85
C THR A 340 -30.03 11.71 3.18
N SER A 341 -31.10 11.83 3.96
CA SER A 341 -32.21 12.71 3.63
C SER A 341 -31.64 14.13 3.57
N VAL A 342 -31.44 14.64 2.36
CA VAL A 342 -31.14 16.05 2.15
C VAL A 342 -32.40 16.83 2.55
N GLU A 343 -32.39 17.41 3.74
CA GLU A 343 -33.37 18.43 4.11
C GLU A 343 -33.29 19.58 3.09
N LYS A 344 -34.45 19.92 2.52
CA LYS A 344 -34.63 21.10 1.67
C LYS A 344 -34.17 22.34 2.45
N VAL A 345 -33.05 22.91 2.02
CA VAL A 345 -32.56 24.22 2.48
C VAL A 345 -33.61 25.28 2.13
N GLN A 346 -34.16 25.91 3.17
CA GLN A 346 -34.90 27.16 3.05
C GLN A 346 -33.98 28.27 2.54
N GLU A 347 -34.46 29.02 1.55
CA GLU A 347 -33.83 30.22 1.03
C GLU A 347 -33.52 31.22 2.16
N VAL A 348 -32.23 31.51 2.35
CA VAL A 348 -31.78 32.75 2.98
C VAL A 348 -30.83 33.42 2.00
N THR A 349 -31.34 34.47 1.36
CA THR A 349 -30.60 35.47 0.60
C THR A 349 -29.49 36.08 1.44
N VAL A 350 -28.22 35.86 1.06
CA VAL A 350 -27.11 36.78 1.38
C VAL A 350 -26.19 36.91 0.17
N THR A 351 -25.80 38.16 -0.03
CA THR A 351 -25.07 38.78 -1.14
C THR A 351 -23.73 38.14 -1.53
N ARG A 352 -23.51 38.19 -2.85
CA ARG A 352 -22.35 37.71 -3.61
C ARG A 352 -21.18 38.68 -3.46
N GLU A 353 -20.05 38.21 -2.90
CA GLU A 353 -18.74 38.79 -3.18
C GLU A 353 -17.80 37.73 -3.78
N LYS A 354 -17.10 38.15 -4.83
CA LYS A 354 -16.17 37.36 -5.63
C LYS A 354 -14.86 37.14 -4.87
N SER A 355 -14.39 35.91 -4.81
CA SER A 355 -12.96 35.61 -4.79
C SER A 355 -12.71 34.27 -5.46
N SER A 356 -11.69 34.23 -6.30
CA SER A 356 -11.43 33.25 -7.34
C SER A 356 -10.27 32.33 -6.98
N LYS A 357 -10.33 31.10 -7.51
CA LYS A 357 -9.24 30.13 -7.74
C LYS A 357 -8.67 29.43 -6.50
N GLU A 358 -9.02 28.15 -6.36
CA GLU A 358 -8.08 27.02 -6.49
C GLU A 358 -8.88 25.72 -6.56
N ASN A 359 -8.89 25.10 -7.73
CA ASN A 359 -9.56 23.82 -7.98
C ASN A 359 -8.53 22.72 -7.67
N ASP A 360 -8.39 22.41 -6.39
CA ASP A 360 -7.46 21.39 -5.90
C ASP A 360 -8.08 19.99 -6.10
N GLY A 361 -7.65 19.30 -7.16
CA GLY A 361 -8.20 18.01 -7.59
C GLY A 361 -7.94 16.85 -6.62
N CYS A 362 -8.89 15.92 -6.54
CA CYS A 362 -8.93 14.76 -5.62
C CYS A 362 -7.63 13.92 -5.57
N LEU A 363 -6.89 13.83 -6.67
CA LEU A 363 -5.59 13.14 -6.72
C LEU A 363 -4.57 13.76 -5.76
N SER A 364 -4.59 15.09 -5.57
CA SER A 364 -3.65 15.78 -4.68
C SER A 364 -3.90 15.49 -3.20
N ARG A 365 -5.14 15.12 -2.82
CA ARG A 365 -5.50 14.79 -1.43
C ARG A 365 -5.14 13.36 -1.05
N PHE A 366 -5.41 12.39 -1.94
CA PHE A 366 -4.97 11.00 -1.77
C PHE A 366 -3.44 10.90 -1.66
N LEU A 367 -2.75 11.71 -2.44
CA LEU A 367 -1.30 11.79 -2.44
C LEU A 367 -0.73 12.51 -1.21
N LYS A 368 -1.38 13.56 -0.69
CA LYS A 368 -0.94 14.25 0.55
C LYS A 368 -0.84 13.33 1.78
N GLN A 369 -1.57 12.21 1.81
CA GLN A 369 -1.53 11.24 2.91
C GLN A 369 -0.41 10.19 2.77
N LEU A 370 0.12 9.98 1.56
CA LEU A 370 1.23 9.06 1.28
C LEU A 370 2.62 9.71 1.50
N PHE A 371 2.70 10.99 1.88
CA PHE A 371 3.95 11.74 1.81
C PHE A 371 4.41 12.35 3.13
N TRP A 372 5.67 12.05 3.42
CA TRP A 372 6.55 12.75 4.33
C TRP A 372 6.56 14.25 4.02
N ASN A 373 6.09 15.09 4.94
CA ASN A 373 6.49 16.49 4.96
C ASN A 373 7.73 16.58 5.86
N ASP A 374 8.82 17.17 5.36
CA ASP A 374 9.96 17.49 6.21
C ASP A 374 9.47 18.24 7.47
N PRO A 375 9.93 17.88 8.68
CA PRO A 375 9.64 18.68 9.86
C PRO A 375 10.32 20.04 9.67
N THR A 376 9.56 21.05 9.27
CA THR A 376 10.00 22.44 9.44
C THR A 376 10.21 22.64 10.93
N ILE A 377 11.48 22.81 11.32
CA ILE A 377 11.86 23.32 12.64
C ILE A 377 11.22 24.71 12.74
N LYS A 378 10.05 24.79 13.36
CA LYS A 378 9.53 26.07 13.85
C LYS A 378 10.37 26.43 15.07
N THR A 379 11.43 27.20 14.87
CA THR A 379 12.04 27.94 15.95
C THR A 379 11.03 28.95 16.48
N ASP A 380 10.74 28.88 17.77
CA ASP A 380 9.90 29.81 18.55
C ASP A 380 10.50 31.24 18.59
N LEU A 381 10.49 31.94 17.47
CA LEU A 381 10.98 33.33 17.38
C LEU A 381 10.08 34.18 16.49
N GLU A 382 8.76 34.10 16.65
CA GLU A 382 7.84 35.09 16.07
C GLU A 382 6.60 35.29 16.97
N LYS A 383 6.87 35.70 18.22
CA LYS A 383 5.92 36.51 19.00
C LYS A 383 6.54 37.89 19.21
N GLN A 384 6.65 38.67 18.14
CA GLN A 384 6.78 40.11 18.30
C GLN A 384 5.38 40.71 18.48
N VAL A 385 5.14 41.07 19.73
CA VAL A 385 4.13 42.02 20.16
C VAL A 385 4.41 43.36 19.48
N VAL A 386 3.45 43.86 18.72
CA VAL A 386 3.25 45.29 18.42
C VAL A 386 1.95 45.64 19.15
N PRO A 387 1.89 46.69 20.00
CA PRO A 387 1.87 48.09 19.54
C PRO A 387 2.59 49.04 20.53
N ASP A 388 2.83 50.34 20.33
CA ASP A 388 2.21 51.40 19.54
C ASP A 388 3.05 52.70 19.69
N TYR A 389 2.88 53.66 18.77
CA TYR A 389 3.13 55.13 18.90
C TYR A 389 4.51 55.70 19.34
N THR A 390 5.19 56.48 18.48
CA THR A 390 5.10 57.96 18.33
C THR A 390 6.31 58.57 17.59
N ASN A 391 6.03 59.31 16.52
CA ASN A 391 6.50 60.67 16.20
C ASN A 391 7.99 61.10 16.30
N ILE A 392 8.44 61.63 15.15
CA ILE A 392 9.18 62.90 14.93
C ILE A 392 10.73 62.85 14.86
N LEU A 393 11.17 63.37 13.69
CA LEU A 393 12.48 63.87 13.21
C LEU A 393 13.53 62.86 12.75
#